data_AF-A0A9D9Q9C4-F1
#
_entry.id   AF-A0A9D9Q9C4-F1
#
_cell.length_a   1.000
_cell.length_b   1.000
_cell.length_c   1.000
_cell.angle_alpha   90.00
_cell.angle_beta   90.00
_cell.angle_gamma   90.00
#
_symmetry.space_group_name_H-M   'P 1'
#
loop_
_entity.id
_entity.type
_entity.pdbx_description
1 polymer ?
#
loop_
_entity_poly.entity_id
_entity_poly.type
_entity_poly.pdbx_seq_one_letter_code
_entity_poly.pdbx_strand_id
1 'polypeptide(L)'
;MKNKECFVSTNKDNNRNGVEEMVRLARKKQYAGEKKASMKRRDEHHDYTERRMYMITLEVEGRRPLFGHLVGDAFAPVGSEHEPRIELSELGCAVQSEWMGIHGYYPQIEVVAVQMMPDHMHGILFVKAPLPVHLGQVISGFKAGCRKRQRALAAAEPQPTRKGDSLQVAALPLQDNGAYIQLFAKGYNDLILRSYDELPAWKNYLRDNPRRLMMKRANPDNLRPFFDLHIGSHTYNGIGNRQLLSAPRRIAVRLSRRLSKSDIEMETKRYLEVARQGAVLISPAISPGEKCVMRAAFNAGLPTIVLLENGFTPLSKPHGEQFYACAKGHLLMLSPWKHHNEKKTITAQQCMELNLMALDLCKNNG
;
A
#
# COMPACT_ATOMS: atom_id res chain seq x y z
N MET A 1 -2.43 -33.66 -35.45
CA MET A 1 -1.04 -33.91 -35.89
C MET A 1 -0.08 -33.01 -35.12
N LYS A 2 0.82 -33.65 -34.35
CA LYS A 2 2.14 -33.21 -33.79
C LYS A 2 2.18 -31.91 -32.95
N ASN A 3 2.67 -31.87 -31.71
CA ASN A 3 3.23 -32.83 -30.77
C ASN A 3 3.00 -32.26 -29.36
N LYS A 4 2.31 -33.02 -28.49
CA LYS A 4 2.44 -32.92 -27.04
C LYS A 4 3.58 -33.85 -26.67
N GLU A 5 4.69 -33.32 -26.17
CA GLU A 5 5.66 -33.98 -25.28
C GLU A 5 6.94 -33.14 -25.19
N CYS A 6 7.31 -32.75 -23.97
CA CYS A 6 8.69 -32.56 -23.51
C CYS A 6 8.62 -32.77 -21.98
N PHE A 7 8.53 -34.03 -21.56
CA PHE A 7 9.63 -34.87 -21.09
C PHE A 7 10.37 -34.32 -19.88
N VAL A 8 10.08 -34.99 -18.77
CA VAL A 8 10.85 -35.05 -17.54
C VAL A 8 12.29 -35.44 -17.88
N SER A 9 13.23 -34.53 -17.62
CA SER A 9 14.65 -34.85 -17.53
C SER A 9 14.99 -35.07 -16.06
N THR A 10 15.17 -36.33 -15.68
CA THR A 10 15.79 -36.74 -14.41
C THR A 10 17.30 -36.57 -14.52
N ASN A 11 17.80 -35.36 -14.28
CA ASN A 11 19.23 -35.11 -14.18
C ASN A 11 19.74 -35.55 -12.79
N LYS A 12 20.43 -36.69 -12.73
CA LYS A 12 21.13 -37.19 -11.52
C LYS A 12 22.28 -36.29 -11.06
N ASP A 13 22.66 -35.28 -11.86
CA ASP A 13 23.70 -34.29 -11.51
C ASP A 13 23.17 -33.07 -10.73
N ASN A 14 21.84 -32.93 -10.57
CA ASN A 14 21.24 -31.82 -9.81
C ASN A 14 21.36 -31.98 -8.28
N ASN A 15 21.72 -33.17 -7.79
CA ASN A 15 21.71 -33.49 -6.36
C ASN A 15 23.00 -33.04 -5.63
N ARG A 16 24.13 -32.91 -6.34
CA ARG A 16 25.38 -32.39 -5.73
C ARG A 16 25.33 -30.87 -5.52
N ASN A 17 24.82 -30.13 -6.50
CA ASN A 17 24.68 -28.67 -6.42
C ASN A 17 23.65 -28.25 -5.35
N GLY A 18 22.54 -28.98 -5.21
CA GLY A 18 21.53 -28.70 -4.18
C GLY A 18 22.03 -28.96 -2.75
N VAL A 19 22.90 -29.96 -2.56
CA VAL A 19 23.51 -30.25 -1.25
C VAL A 19 24.57 -29.21 -0.88
N GLU A 20 25.41 -28.79 -1.83
CA GLU A 20 26.38 -27.70 -1.60
C GLU A 20 25.70 -26.35 -1.30
N GLU A 21 24.60 -26.04 -1.98
CA GLU A 21 23.79 -24.84 -1.74
C GLU A 21 23.12 -24.88 -0.36
N MET A 22 22.53 -26.01 0.02
CA MET A 22 21.98 -26.26 1.36
C MET A 22 23.04 -26.10 2.45
N VAL A 23 24.24 -26.65 2.24
CA VAL A 23 25.36 -26.55 3.20
C VAL A 23 25.87 -25.11 3.30
N ARG A 24 25.92 -24.37 2.19
CA ARG A 24 26.28 -22.94 2.16
C ARG A 24 25.25 -22.07 2.90
N LEU A 25 23.96 -22.31 2.69
CA LEU A 25 22.86 -21.64 3.40
C LEU A 25 22.87 -21.98 4.90
N ALA A 26 23.17 -23.22 5.28
CA ALA A 26 23.29 -23.65 6.66
C ALA A 26 24.44 -22.96 7.39
N ARG A 27 25.63 -22.86 6.77
CA ARG A 27 26.79 -22.14 7.33
C ARG A 27 26.51 -20.63 7.51
N LYS A 28 25.75 -20.02 6.61
CA LYS A 28 25.37 -18.59 6.70
C LYS A 28 24.41 -18.30 7.87
N LYS A 29 23.61 -19.29 8.28
CA LYS A 29 22.67 -19.18 9.42
C LYS A 29 23.33 -19.35 10.78
N GLN A 30 24.51 -19.98 10.85
CA GLN A 30 25.20 -20.30 12.10
C GLN A 30 25.71 -19.05 12.87
N TYR A 31 25.83 -17.91 12.19
CA TYR A 31 26.24 -16.62 12.77
C TYR A 31 25.19 -15.51 12.60
N ALA A 32 23.97 -15.86 12.21
CA ALA A 32 22.89 -14.89 12.04
C ALA A 32 22.31 -14.55 13.42
N GLY A 33 22.63 -13.36 13.94
CA GLY A 33 21.93 -12.79 15.10
C GLY A 33 20.43 -12.61 14.83
N GLU A 34 19.69 -12.05 15.79
CA GLU A 34 18.24 -11.87 15.68
C GLU A 34 17.84 -11.26 14.33
N LYS A 35 16.90 -11.93 13.64
CA LYS A 35 16.43 -11.50 12.32
C LYS A 35 15.65 -10.20 12.46
N LYS A 36 16.31 -9.07 12.22
CA LYS A 36 15.63 -7.79 12.01
C LYS A 36 14.78 -7.86 10.74
N ALA A 37 13.49 -7.53 10.89
CA ALA A 37 12.58 -7.42 9.77
C ALA A 37 13.11 -6.36 8.79
N SER A 38 13.21 -6.71 7.51
CA SER A 38 13.69 -5.80 6.48
C SER A 38 13.01 -6.10 5.17
N MET A 39 12.34 -5.10 4.61
CA MET A 39 11.73 -5.18 3.27
C MET A 39 12.79 -5.15 2.16
N LYS A 40 14.06 -4.90 2.49
CA LYS A 40 15.17 -4.85 1.53
C LYS A 40 15.89 -6.20 1.38
N ARG A 41 15.46 -7.23 2.12
CA ARG A 41 16.02 -8.58 2.02
C ARG A 41 15.55 -9.24 0.72
N ARG A 42 16.49 -9.78 -0.05
CA ARG A 42 16.21 -10.58 -1.24
C ARG A 42 15.74 -11.97 -0.84
N ASP A 43 14.85 -12.56 -1.63
CA ASP A 43 14.50 -13.97 -1.53
C ASP A 43 15.74 -14.83 -1.84
N GLU A 44 16.18 -15.63 -0.87
CA GLU A 44 17.39 -16.46 -0.97
C GLU A 44 17.22 -17.66 -1.91
N HIS A 45 15.98 -18.01 -2.28
CA HIS A 45 15.65 -19.15 -3.14
C HIS A 45 15.26 -18.73 -4.56
N HIS A 46 15.52 -17.49 -4.93
CA HIS A 46 15.19 -16.95 -6.25
C HIS A 46 16.44 -16.48 -6.97
N ASP A 47 16.66 -16.97 -8.19
CA ASP A 47 17.74 -16.49 -9.05
C ASP A 47 17.30 -15.18 -9.76
N TYR A 48 17.92 -14.08 -9.35
CA TYR A 48 17.65 -12.74 -9.89
C TYR A 48 18.28 -12.50 -11.28
N THR A 49 18.92 -13.50 -11.89
CA THR A 49 19.34 -13.44 -13.30
C THR A 49 18.25 -13.97 -14.23
N GLU A 50 17.32 -14.78 -13.74
CA GLU A 50 16.35 -15.47 -14.58
C GLU A 50 15.20 -14.59 -15.08
N ARG A 51 14.50 -15.12 -16.10
CA ARG A 51 13.30 -14.52 -16.68
C ARG A 51 12.21 -14.40 -15.60
N ARG A 52 11.96 -13.17 -15.14
CA ARG A 52 10.93 -12.86 -14.15
C ARG A 52 10.57 -11.38 -14.17
N MET A 53 9.39 -11.05 -13.65
CA MET A 53 8.98 -9.66 -13.41
C MET A 53 9.19 -9.27 -11.96
N TYR A 54 9.69 -8.05 -11.76
CA TYR A 54 10.00 -7.50 -10.44
C TYR A 54 9.35 -6.13 -10.29
N MET A 55 8.68 -5.88 -9.17
CA MET A 55 8.32 -4.53 -8.75
C MET A 55 9.41 -4.02 -7.82
N ILE A 56 10.11 -2.98 -8.25
CA ILE A 56 11.26 -2.38 -7.59
C ILE A 56 10.82 -1.07 -6.94
N THR A 57 11.21 -0.87 -5.68
CA THR A 57 11.04 0.41 -4.98
C THR A 57 12.40 0.97 -4.57
N LEU A 58 12.67 2.20 -4.99
CA LEU A 58 13.91 2.94 -4.71
C LEU A 58 13.58 4.23 -3.97
N GLU A 59 14.14 4.36 -2.77
CA GLU A 59 13.92 5.52 -1.90
C GLU A 59 15.07 6.51 -2.03
N VAL A 60 14.78 7.81 -2.04
CA VAL A 60 15.78 8.85 -1.85
C VAL A 60 16.35 8.73 -0.43
N GLU A 61 17.66 8.91 -0.29
CA GLU A 61 18.32 8.91 1.03
C GLU A 61 17.68 9.98 1.93
N GLY A 62 17.30 9.56 3.15
CA GLY A 62 16.58 10.42 4.09
C GLY A 62 15.14 10.77 3.69
N ARG A 63 14.55 10.08 2.69
CA ARG A 63 13.16 10.33 2.23
C ARG A 63 12.90 11.80 1.83
N ARG A 64 13.94 12.47 1.31
CA ARG A 64 13.86 13.86 0.85
C ARG A 64 13.04 13.94 -0.44
N PRO A 65 12.11 14.90 -0.58
CA PRO A 65 11.21 14.99 -1.74
C PRO A 65 11.90 15.62 -2.97
N LEU A 66 12.93 14.97 -3.50
CA LEU A 66 13.78 15.52 -4.56
C LEU A 66 13.26 15.30 -5.98
N PHE A 67 12.31 14.38 -6.19
CA PHE A 67 11.84 14.00 -7.53
C PHE A 67 10.64 14.81 -8.01
N GLY A 68 10.05 15.65 -7.17
CA GLY A 68 8.90 16.45 -7.52
C GLY A 68 7.93 16.62 -6.36
N HIS A 69 6.74 17.12 -6.68
CA HIS A 69 5.70 17.39 -5.70
C HIS A 69 4.35 16.86 -6.19
N LEU A 70 3.47 16.60 -5.22
CA LEU A 70 2.17 16.00 -5.45
C LEU A 70 1.13 17.09 -5.71
N VAL A 71 0.38 16.97 -6.82
CA VAL A 71 -0.66 17.90 -7.25
C VAL A 71 -1.96 17.17 -7.59
N GLY A 72 -3.07 17.89 -7.72
CA GLY A 72 -4.41 17.35 -8.01
C GLY A 72 -5.34 17.34 -6.80
N ASP A 73 -6.45 16.60 -6.90
CA ASP A 73 -7.45 16.41 -5.85
C ASP A 73 -7.60 14.91 -5.52
N ALA A 74 -7.52 14.55 -4.24
CA ALA A 74 -7.51 13.16 -3.76
C ALA A 74 -8.73 12.35 -4.24
N PHE A 75 -9.85 13.01 -4.46
CA PHE A 75 -11.14 12.41 -4.81
C PHE A 75 -11.53 12.64 -6.27
N ALA A 76 -10.68 13.30 -7.06
CA ALA A 76 -10.91 13.48 -8.48
C ALA A 76 -10.98 12.13 -9.23
N PRO A 77 -11.88 12.00 -10.22
CA PRO A 77 -11.98 10.82 -11.07
C PRO A 77 -10.67 10.50 -11.79
N VAL A 78 -10.44 9.21 -12.07
CA VAL A 78 -9.33 8.75 -12.90
C VAL A 78 -9.46 9.34 -14.31
N GLY A 79 -8.37 9.88 -14.84
CA GLY A 79 -8.32 10.52 -16.16
C GLY A 79 -8.78 11.98 -16.19
N SER A 80 -9.20 12.55 -15.06
CA SER A 80 -9.55 13.98 -14.99
C SER A 80 -8.31 14.88 -14.90
N GLU A 81 -8.47 16.16 -15.24
CA GLU A 81 -7.40 17.18 -15.13
C GLU A 81 -6.80 17.28 -13.71
N HIS A 82 -7.66 17.06 -12.71
CA HIS A 82 -7.29 17.09 -11.30
C HIS A 82 -6.91 15.72 -10.74
N GLU A 83 -6.73 14.69 -11.58
CA GLU A 83 -6.24 13.40 -11.10
C GLU A 83 -4.90 13.57 -10.35
N PRO A 84 -4.76 13.00 -9.13
CA PRO A 84 -3.53 13.09 -8.38
C PRO A 84 -2.34 12.57 -9.16
N ARG A 85 -1.30 13.39 -9.29
CA ARG A 85 -0.08 13.07 -10.01
C ARG A 85 1.13 13.73 -9.36
N ILE A 86 2.32 13.31 -9.76
CA ILE A 86 3.56 13.99 -9.37
C ILE A 86 3.98 14.90 -10.52
N GLU A 87 4.11 16.19 -10.23
CA GLU A 87 4.83 17.12 -11.10
C GLU A 87 6.32 17.00 -10.79
N LEU A 88 7.06 16.48 -11.77
CA LEU A 88 8.46 16.12 -11.62
C LEU A 88 9.35 17.35 -11.56
N SER A 89 10.36 17.30 -10.69
CA SER A 89 11.51 18.20 -10.75
C SER A 89 12.40 17.83 -11.94
N GLU A 90 13.36 18.69 -12.30
CA GLU A 90 14.38 18.35 -13.31
C GLU A 90 15.13 17.05 -12.98
N LEU A 91 15.47 16.87 -11.70
CA LEU A 91 16.09 15.65 -11.21
C LEU A 91 15.13 14.45 -11.32
N GLY A 92 13.85 14.63 -11.02
CA GLY A 92 12.81 13.61 -11.20
C GLY A 92 12.68 13.16 -12.65
N CYS A 93 12.64 14.11 -13.59
CA CYS A 93 12.65 13.86 -15.03
C CYS A 93 13.89 13.06 -15.44
N ALA A 94 15.08 13.52 -15.02
CA ALA A 94 16.33 12.83 -15.35
C ALA A 94 16.37 11.38 -14.82
N VAL A 95 15.90 11.15 -13.59
CA VAL A 95 15.83 9.80 -13.00
C VAL A 95 14.82 8.92 -13.75
N GLN A 96 13.67 9.47 -14.13
CA GLN A 96 12.68 8.74 -14.92
C GLN A 96 13.24 8.37 -16.30
N SER A 97 13.92 9.28 -16.98
CA SER A 97 14.58 9.02 -18.27
C SER A 97 15.66 7.94 -18.17
N GLU A 98 16.51 7.99 -17.13
CA GLU A 98 17.51 6.94 -16.87
C GLU A 98 16.85 5.57 -16.65
N TRP A 99 15.68 5.54 -15.98
CA TRP A 99 14.95 4.28 -15.74
C TRP A 99 14.38 3.71 -17.04
N MET A 100 13.76 4.56 -17.86
CA MET A 100 13.25 4.17 -19.17
C MET A 100 14.37 3.70 -20.10
N GLY A 101 15.58 4.26 -19.99
CA GLY A 101 16.76 3.92 -20.77
C GLY A 101 17.49 2.64 -20.36
N ILE A 102 17.04 1.91 -19.32
CA ILE A 102 17.73 0.69 -18.84
C ILE A 102 17.94 -0.35 -19.95
N HIS A 103 16.98 -0.49 -20.86
CA HIS A 103 17.05 -1.44 -21.97
C HIS A 103 18.21 -1.17 -22.94
N GLY A 104 18.72 0.07 -23.02
CA GLY A 104 19.89 0.41 -23.81
C GLY A 104 21.20 -0.17 -23.27
N TYR A 105 21.26 -0.47 -21.97
CA TYR A 105 22.39 -1.13 -21.31
C TYR A 105 22.17 -2.63 -21.15
N TYR A 106 20.92 -3.03 -20.90
CA TYR A 106 20.51 -4.42 -20.70
C TYR A 106 19.30 -4.74 -21.60
N PRO A 107 19.51 -5.15 -22.86
CA PRO A 107 18.43 -5.42 -23.82
C PRO A 107 17.45 -6.53 -23.37
N GLN A 108 17.87 -7.37 -22.43
CA GLN A 108 17.04 -8.39 -21.79
C GLN A 108 15.94 -7.80 -20.91
N ILE A 109 16.04 -6.52 -20.52
CA ILE A 109 15.09 -5.87 -19.63
C ILE A 109 14.10 -5.04 -20.43
N GLU A 110 12.83 -5.22 -20.13
CA GLU A 110 11.74 -4.32 -20.54
C GLU A 110 11.23 -3.55 -19.33
N VAL A 111 11.02 -2.25 -19.50
CA VAL A 111 10.35 -1.41 -18.49
C VAL A 111 8.86 -1.50 -18.72
N VAL A 112 8.13 -2.15 -17.81
CA VAL A 112 6.69 -2.36 -17.93
C VAL A 112 5.90 -1.16 -17.40
N ALA A 113 6.38 -0.54 -16.33
CA ALA A 113 5.77 0.65 -15.73
C ALA A 113 6.77 1.38 -14.83
N VAL A 114 6.55 2.68 -14.64
CA VAL A 114 7.23 3.49 -13.63
C VAL A 114 6.25 4.50 -13.04
N GLN A 115 6.26 4.62 -11.72
CA GLN A 115 5.57 5.68 -10.98
C GLN A 115 6.60 6.39 -10.11
N MET A 116 6.86 7.65 -10.44
CA MET A 116 7.64 8.54 -9.59
C MET A 116 6.79 9.00 -8.41
N MET A 117 7.40 9.11 -7.24
CA MET A 117 6.85 9.71 -6.02
C MET A 117 7.80 10.84 -5.59
N PRO A 118 7.39 11.78 -4.72
CA PRO A 118 8.25 12.91 -4.35
C PRO A 118 9.65 12.50 -3.85
N ASP A 119 9.72 11.44 -3.04
CA ASP A 119 10.90 10.97 -2.30
C ASP A 119 11.31 9.53 -2.63
N HIS A 120 10.66 8.89 -3.60
CA HIS A 120 10.96 7.53 -4.02
C HIS A 120 10.39 7.24 -5.42
N MET A 121 10.67 6.08 -5.97
CA MET A 121 10.04 5.61 -7.19
C MET A 121 9.67 4.14 -7.08
N HIS A 122 8.61 3.76 -7.79
CA HIS A 122 8.22 2.40 -8.04
C HIS A 122 8.38 2.09 -9.53
N GLY A 123 8.94 0.95 -9.88
CA GLY A 123 9.04 0.52 -11.27
C GLY A 123 8.81 -0.97 -11.40
N ILE A 124 8.18 -1.39 -12.50
CA ILE A 124 8.03 -2.79 -12.85
C ILE A 124 8.99 -3.08 -13.99
N LEU A 125 9.93 -3.99 -13.75
CA LEU A 125 10.86 -4.49 -14.75
C LEU A 125 10.48 -5.91 -15.14
N PHE A 126 10.53 -6.22 -16.43
CA PHE A 126 10.47 -7.57 -16.93
C PHE A 126 11.83 -7.99 -17.47
N VAL A 127 12.48 -8.91 -16.77
CA VAL A 127 13.64 -9.63 -17.29
C VAL A 127 13.11 -10.68 -18.26
N LYS A 128 13.31 -10.46 -19.56
CA LYS A 128 12.77 -11.30 -20.63
C LYS A 128 13.63 -12.51 -20.93
N ALA A 129 14.94 -12.39 -20.75
CA ALA A 129 15.92 -13.45 -20.96
C ALA A 129 16.96 -13.38 -19.83
N PRO A 130 17.73 -14.46 -19.58
CA PRO A 130 18.74 -14.47 -18.54
C PRO A 130 19.67 -13.25 -18.61
N LEU A 131 19.84 -12.57 -17.47
CA LEU A 131 20.75 -11.43 -17.35
C LEU A 131 22.20 -11.90 -17.25
N PRO A 132 23.15 -11.15 -17.84
CA PRO A 132 24.58 -11.44 -17.67
C PRO A 132 25.07 -11.16 -16.24
N VAL A 133 24.30 -10.42 -15.43
CA VAL A 133 24.60 -10.06 -14.05
C VAL A 133 23.34 -10.13 -13.19
N HIS A 134 23.50 -10.31 -11.89
CA HIS A 134 22.40 -10.27 -10.93
C HIS A 134 21.63 -8.93 -11.02
N LEU A 135 20.28 -8.95 -10.96
CA LEU A 135 19.43 -7.75 -11.05
C LEU A 135 19.90 -6.59 -10.14
N GLY A 136 20.32 -6.90 -8.92
CA GLY A 136 20.86 -5.89 -8.00
C GLY A 136 22.08 -5.11 -8.53
N GLN A 137 22.88 -5.69 -9.42
CA GLN A 137 23.97 -4.98 -10.11
C GLN A 137 23.42 -4.03 -11.19
N VAL A 138 22.40 -4.45 -11.94
CA VAL A 138 21.67 -3.57 -12.87
C VAL A 138 21.13 -2.35 -12.14
N ILE A 139 20.44 -2.56 -11.01
CA ILE A 139 19.92 -1.47 -10.18
C ILE A 139 21.05 -0.58 -9.64
N SER A 140 22.21 -1.15 -9.31
CA SER A 140 23.38 -0.38 -8.88
C SER A 140 23.94 0.51 -9.99
N GLY A 141 23.99 0.00 -11.23
CA GLY A 141 24.35 0.75 -12.43
C GLY A 141 23.38 1.91 -12.69
N PHE A 142 22.08 1.65 -12.64
CA PHE A 142 21.04 2.69 -12.73
C PHE A 142 21.26 3.80 -11.69
N LYS A 143 21.46 3.43 -10.41
CA LYS A 143 21.76 4.41 -9.35
C LYS A 143 23.02 5.23 -9.65
N ALA A 144 24.03 4.65 -10.31
CA ALA A 144 25.23 5.37 -10.71
C ALA A 144 24.96 6.38 -11.84
N GLY A 145 24.16 6.00 -12.84
CA GLY A 145 23.69 6.91 -13.89
C GLY A 145 22.95 8.12 -13.31
N CYS A 146 22.01 7.88 -12.40
CA CYS A 146 21.28 8.96 -11.72
C CYS A 146 22.19 9.91 -10.93
N ARG A 147 23.23 9.38 -10.26
CA ARG A 147 24.23 10.23 -9.57
C ARG A 147 25.00 11.12 -10.56
N LYS A 148 25.33 10.60 -11.74
CA LYS A 148 25.99 11.39 -12.79
C LYS A 148 25.08 12.54 -13.26
N ARG A 149 23.79 12.27 -13.47
CA ARG A 149 22.80 13.30 -13.83
C ARG A 149 22.62 14.35 -12.75
N GLN A 150 22.50 13.94 -11.49
CA GLN A 150 22.40 14.86 -10.36
C GLN A 150 23.59 15.84 -10.31
N ARG A 151 24.82 15.35 -10.50
CA ARG A 151 26.02 16.20 -10.54
C ARG A 151 26.01 17.16 -11.72
N ALA A 152 25.56 16.71 -12.89
CA ALA A 152 25.47 17.55 -14.08
C ALA A 152 24.48 18.69 -13.90
N LEU A 153 23.30 18.41 -13.31
CA LEU A 153 22.29 19.42 -13.00
C LEU A 153 22.82 20.45 -11.99
N ALA A 154 23.46 19.99 -10.91
CA ALA A 154 24.03 20.90 -9.91
C ALA A 154 25.18 21.76 -10.45
N ALA A 155 25.94 21.28 -11.44
CA ALA A 155 26.98 22.07 -12.10
C ALA A 155 26.43 23.09 -13.11
N ALA A 156 25.18 22.91 -13.55
CA ALA A 156 24.51 23.79 -14.50
C ALA A 156 23.71 24.92 -13.83
N GLU A 157 23.46 24.86 -12.52
CA GLU A 157 22.84 25.95 -11.76
C GLU A 157 23.78 27.18 -11.68
N PRO A 158 23.37 28.37 -12.18
CA PRO A 158 24.15 29.59 -12.02
C PRO A 158 24.21 30.05 -10.56
N GLN A 159 25.40 30.36 -10.06
CA GLN A 159 25.66 31.08 -8.79
C GLN A 159 25.02 32.50 -8.82
N PRO A 160 24.71 33.11 -7.66
CA PRO A 160 23.60 34.05 -7.50
C PRO A 160 23.85 35.44 -8.10
N THR A 161 22.85 35.98 -8.79
CA THR A 161 22.67 37.43 -8.97
C THR A 161 21.63 37.95 -7.96
N ARG A 162 21.87 39.14 -7.39
CA ARG A 162 21.15 39.66 -6.22
C ARG A 162 19.77 40.28 -6.54
N LYS A 163 18.84 39.96 -5.62
CA LYS A 163 17.67 40.71 -5.09
C LYS A 163 16.44 40.96 -6.00
N GLY A 164 15.33 40.34 -5.60
CA GLY A 164 13.96 40.79 -5.91
C GLY A 164 12.96 39.64 -6.01
N ASP A 165 12.19 39.42 -4.94
CA ASP A 165 10.94 38.64 -4.82
C ASP A 165 10.83 37.22 -5.40
N SER A 166 11.14 36.27 -4.50
CA SER A 166 10.44 35.00 -4.23
C SER A 166 10.06 34.06 -5.38
N LEU A 167 10.89 33.03 -5.56
CA LEU A 167 10.51 31.62 -5.75
C LEU A 167 11.62 30.74 -5.16
N GLN A 168 11.35 30.01 -4.07
CA GLN A 168 12.33 29.07 -3.50
C GLN A 168 12.32 27.77 -4.31
N VAL A 169 13.28 27.64 -5.22
CA VAL A 169 13.69 26.33 -5.76
C VAL A 169 14.58 25.70 -4.70
N ALA A 170 14.24 24.49 -4.25
CA ALA A 170 15.05 23.77 -3.27
C ALA A 170 16.42 23.42 -3.89
N ALA A 171 17.45 24.21 -3.58
CA ALA A 171 18.83 23.92 -3.96
C ALA A 171 19.19 22.50 -3.49
N LEU A 172 19.86 21.73 -4.35
CA LEU A 172 20.29 20.38 -4.01
C LEU A 172 21.28 20.46 -2.82
N PRO A 173 20.98 19.84 -1.66
CA PRO A 173 21.85 20.02 -0.51
C PRO A 173 23.20 19.33 -0.76
N LEU A 174 24.28 20.11 -0.60
CA LEU A 174 25.65 19.64 -0.52
C LEU A 174 25.95 19.23 0.93
N GLN A 175 26.83 18.25 1.16
CA GLN A 175 27.41 18.05 2.50
C GLN A 175 28.33 19.23 2.83
N ASP A 176 28.60 19.47 4.13
CA ASP A 176 29.54 20.50 4.62
C ASP A 176 30.92 20.44 3.94
N ASN A 177 31.31 19.28 3.40
CA ASN A 177 32.59 19.06 2.74
C ASN A 177 32.54 19.21 1.20
N GLY A 178 31.45 19.77 0.64
CA GLY A 178 31.28 19.93 -0.82
C GLY A 178 30.98 18.63 -1.57
N ALA A 179 30.80 17.50 -0.88
CA ALA A 179 30.44 16.23 -1.48
C ALA A 179 28.91 16.13 -1.68
N TYR A 180 28.49 15.68 -2.87
CA TYR A 180 27.08 15.46 -3.18
C TYR A 180 26.51 14.36 -2.28
N ILE A 181 25.39 14.66 -1.61
CA ILE A 181 24.65 13.70 -0.80
C ILE A 181 24.21 12.54 -1.69
N GLN A 182 24.43 11.31 -1.20
CA GLN A 182 23.96 10.08 -1.84
C GLN A 182 22.47 10.21 -2.22
N LEU A 183 22.15 10.04 -3.51
CA LEU A 183 20.78 10.23 -4.00
C LEU A 183 19.81 9.21 -3.42
N PHE A 184 20.12 7.92 -3.58
CA PHE A 184 19.24 6.83 -3.15
C PHE A 184 19.73 6.18 -1.87
N ALA A 185 18.80 5.71 -1.06
CA ALA A 185 19.13 4.89 0.09
C ALA A 185 19.84 3.58 -0.28
N LYS A 186 20.60 3.05 0.69
CA LYS A 186 21.27 1.75 0.53
C LYS A 186 20.23 0.65 0.29
N GLY A 187 20.53 -0.23 -0.68
CA GLY A 187 19.66 -1.32 -1.11
C GLY A 187 18.41 -0.85 -1.86
N TYR A 188 17.50 -1.77 -2.12
CA TYR A 188 16.19 -1.51 -2.71
C TYR A 188 15.19 -2.56 -2.21
N ASN A 189 13.90 -2.24 -2.25
CA ASN A 189 12.86 -3.24 -2.04
C ASN A 189 12.46 -3.82 -3.40
N ASP A 190 12.22 -5.12 -3.44
CA ASP A 190 11.55 -5.75 -4.58
C ASP A 190 10.49 -6.74 -4.13
N LEU A 191 9.53 -6.93 -5.04
CA LEU A 191 8.59 -8.03 -5.05
C LEU A 191 8.76 -8.80 -6.37
N ILE A 192 8.67 -10.12 -6.28
CA ILE A 192 8.72 -11.03 -7.43
C ILE A 192 7.29 -11.36 -7.83
N LEU A 193 6.93 -11.14 -9.10
CA LEU A 193 5.59 -11.45 -9.60
C LEU A 193 5.44 -12.98 -9.67
N ARG A 194 4.50 -13.54 -8.91
CA ARG A 194 4.32 -15.00 -8.82
C ARG A 194 3.30 -15.52 -9.82
N SER A 195 2.28 -14.72 -10.16
CA SER A 195 1.34 -15.01 -11.24
C SER A 195 1.19 -13.80 -12.19
N TYR A 196 1.07 -14.07 -13.49
CA TYR A 196 0.78 -13.04 -14.49
C TYR A 196 -0.58 -12.35 -14.26
N ASP A 197 -1.52 -13.02 -13.60
CA ASP A 197 -2.84 -12.47 -13.26
C ASP A 197 -2.75 -11.30 -12.25
N GLU A 198 -1.63 -11.20 -11.51
CA GLU A 198 -1.39 -10.11 -10.56
C GLU A 198 -0.86 -8.84 -11.24
N LEU A 199 -0.37 -8.94 -12.48
CA LEU A 199 0.25 -7.82 -13.19
C LEU A 199 -0.70 -6.61 -13.35
N PRO A 200 -1.98 -6.78 -13.73
CA PRO A 200 -2.93 -5.67 -13.76
C PRO A 200 -3.08 -4.99 -12.40
N ALA A 201 -3.09 -5.76 -11.30
CA ALA A 201 -3.19 -5.21 -9.95
C ALA A 201 -1.94 -4.40 -9.58
N TRP A 202 -0.74 -4.85 -9.97
CA TRP A 202 0.50 -4.11 -9.76
C TRP A 202 0.53 -2.80 -10.56
N LYS A 203 0.12 -2.83 -11.83
CA LYS A 203 0.01 -1.62 -12.67
C LYS A 203 -0.98 -0.61 -12.07
N ASN A 204 -2.13 -1.09 -11.63
CA ASN A 204 -3.14 -0.26 -10.97
C ASN A 204 -2.62 0.31 -9.65
N TYR A 205 -1.94 -0.49 -8.84
CA TYR A 205 -1.31 -0.03 -7.60
C TYR A 205 -0.30 1.08 -7.88
N LEU A 206 0.61 0.90 -8.85
CA LEU A 206 1.58 1.92 -9.26
C LEU A 206 0.89 3.24 -9.59
N ARG A 207 -0.04 3.22 -10.56
CA ARG A 207 -0.78 4.41 -11.00
C ARG A 207 -1.54 5.10 -9.86
N ASP A 208 -2.05 4.34 -8.90
CA ASP A 208 -2.86 4.87 -7.81
C ASP A 208 -2.03 5.42 -6.63
N ASN A 209 -0.71 5.23 -6.61
CA ASN A 209 0.13 5.68 -5.49
C ASN A 209 0.06 7.20 -5.23
N PRO A 210 0.06 8.10 -6.24
CA PRO A 210 -0.12 9.53 -6.00
C PRO A 210 -1.45 9.84 -5.28
N ARG A 211 -2.56 9.24 -5.72
CA ARG A 211 -3.88 9.38 -5.07
C ARG A 211 -3.84 8.89 -3.62
N ARG A 212 -3.27 7.70 -3.38
CA ARG A 212 -3.12 7.15 -2.02
C ARG A 212 -2.25 8.03 -1.14
N LEU A 213 -1.19 8.65 -1.67
CA LEU A 213 -0.36 9.59 -0.93
C LEU A 213 -1.16 10.85 -0.56
N MET A 214 -1.94 11.38 -1.50
CA MET A 214 -2.76 12.57 -1.25
C MET A 214 -3.82 12.30 -0.18
N MET A 215 -4.53 11.17 -0.27
CA MET A 215 -5.48 10.70 0.73
C MET A 215 -4.84 10.54 2.12
N LYS A 216 -3.61 10.01 2.20
CA LYS A 216 -2.86 9.90 3.45
C LYS A 216 -2.52 11.24 4.07
N ARG A 217 -2.28 12.26 3.25
CA ARG A 217 -1.98 13.63 3.71
C ARG A 217 -3.24 14.38 4.12
N ALA A 218 -4.36 14.14 3.45
CA ALA A 218 -5.64 14.79 3.76
C ALA A 218 -6.21 14.33 5.11
N ASN A 219 -6.26 13.02 5.37
CA ASN A 219 -6.86 12.45 6.58
C ASN A 219 -5.95 11.40 7.24
N PRO A 220 -4.77 11.79 7.78
CA PRO A 220 -3.81 10.85 8.34
C PRO A 220 -4.35 10.07 9.54
N ASP A 221 -5.17 10.70 10.38
CA ASP A 221 -5.69 10.10 11.61
C ASP A 221 -6.72 9.00 11.33
N ASN A 222 -7.49 9.13 10.26
CA ASN A 222 -8.43 8.07 9.82
C ASN A 222 -7.71 6.80 9.36
N LEU A 223 -6.39 6.86 9.13
CA LEU A 223 -5.59 5.76 8.60
C LEU A 223 -4.62 5.19 9.64
N ARG A 224 -4.66 5.69 10.87
CA ARG A 224 -3.86 5.22 12.01
C ARG A 224 -4.77 4.57 13.04
N PRO A 225 -4.33 3.47 13.67
CA PRO A 225 -5.08 2.88 14.76
C PRO A 225 -5.07 3.84 15.97
N PHE A 226 -6.18 3.89 16.68
CA PHE A 226 -6.30 4.50 17.99
C PHE A 226 -6.69 3.42 19.02
N PHE A 227 -6.36 3.68 20.28
CA PHE A 227 -6.53 2.74 21.37
C PHE A 227 -7.29 3.38 22.52
N ASP A 228 -7.87 2.54 23.37
CA ASP A 228 -8.47 2.91 24.65
C ASP A 228 -9.56 4.00 24.54
N LEU A 229 -10.40 3.90 23.50
CA LEU A 229 -11.56 4.77 23.33
C LEU A 229 -12.70 4.29 24.24
N HIS A 230 -12.95 5.03 25.33
CA HIS A 230 -14.01 4.73 26.28
C HIS A 230 -15.37 5.28 25.81
N ILE A 231 -16.38 4.41 25.72
CA ILE A 231 -17.76 4.77 25.36
C ILE A 231 -18.71 3.95 26.24
N GLY A 232 -19.46 4.62 27.12
CA GLY A 232 -20.29 3.94 28.10
C GLY A 232 -19.45 3.02 28.99
N SER A 233 -19.85 1.76 29.12
CA SER A 233 -19.12 0.74 29.90
C SER A 233 -18.05 -0.01 29.11
N HIS A 234 -17.81 0.35 27.84
CA HIS A 234 -16.93 -0.39 26.95
C HIS A 234 -15.71 0.44 26.54
N THR A 235 -14.62 -0.27 26.24
CA THR A 235 -13.39 0.30 25.70
C THR A 235 -13.17 -0.28 24.31
N TYR A 236 -12.93 0.59 23.33
CA TYR A 236 -12.72 0.20 21.94
C TYR A 236 -11.32 0.60 21.47
N ASN A 237 -10.73 -0.28 20.67
CA ASN A 237 -9.64 0.06 19.76
C ASN A 237 -10.23 0.22 18.36
N GLY A 238 -9.64 1.04 17.51
CA GLY A 238 -10.24 1.29 16.21
C GLY A 238 -9.34 1.94 15.19
N ILE A 239 -9.87 2.07 13.98
CA ILE A 239 -9.25 2.77 12.86
C ILE A 239 -10.35 3.32 11.95
N GLY A 240 -10.16 4.52 11.39
CA GLY A 240 -11.16 5.20 10.58
C GLY A 240 -11.67 6.48 11.23
N ASN A 241 -12.79 6.99 10.72
CA ASN A 241 -13.31 8.30 11.10
C ASN A 241 -14.07 8.26 12.42
N ARG A 242 -13.42 8.72 13.50
CA ARG A 242 -14.02 8.81 14.84
C ARG A 242 -15.21 9.77 14.92
N GLN A 243 -15.29 10.77 14.05
CA GLN A 243 -16.39 11.75 14.06
C GLN A 243 -17.75 11.10 13.75
N LEU A 244 -17.77 9.91 13.15
CA LEU A 244 -19.00 9.14 12.93
C LEU A 244 -19.72 8.79 14.25
N LEU A 245 -18.99 8.72 15.37
CA LEU A 245 -19.57 8.49 16.69
C LEU A 245 -20.33 9.70 17.23
N SER A 246 -20.05 10.90 16.72
CA SER A 246 -20.73 12.14 17.09
C SER A 246 -21.95 12.43 16.21
N ALA A 247 -22.26 11.54 15.25
CA ALA A 247 -23.41 11.74 14.39
C ALA A 247 -24.73 11.73 15.20
N PRO A 248 -25.62 12.72 14.98
CA PRO A 248 -26.84 12.87 15.77
C PRO A 248 -27.81 11.70 15.58
N ARG A 249 -27.72 11.00 14.44
CA ARG A 249 -28.54 9.85 14.11
C ARG A 249 -27.65 8.66 13.80
N ARG A 250 -27.57 7.72 14.74
CA ARG A 250 -26.86 6.43 14.60
C ARG A 250 -27.89 5.31 14.69
N ILE A 251 -27.81 4.32 13.80
CA ILE A 251 -28.80 3.24 13.69
C ILE A 251 -28.10 1.89 13.63
N ALA A 252 -28.45 1.01 14.56
CA ALA A 252 -27.98 -0.35 14.57
C ALA A 252 -28.69 -1.14 13.46
N VAL A 253 -27.92 -1.67 12.52
CA VAL A 253 -28.42 -2.61 11.52
C VAL A 253 -28.49 -3.98 12.17
N ARG A 254 -29.71 -4.46 12.39
CA ARG A 254 -29.99 -5.79 12.93
C ARG A 254 -31.07 -6.45 12.11
N LEU A 255 -30.72 -7.57 11.48
CA LEU A 255 -31.64 -8.34 10.64
C LEU A 255 -31.67 -9.79 11.10
N SER A 256 -32.88 -10.35 11.17
CA SER A 256 -33.06 -11.76 11.51
C SER A 256 -32.46 -12.65 10.42
N ARG A 257 -31.80 -13.73 10.85
CA ARG A 257 -31.30 -14.78 9.94
C ARG A 257 -32.40 -15.53 9.18
N ARG A 258 -33.67 -15.38 9.60
CA ARG A 258 -34.83 -16.06 9.00
C ARG A 258 -35.50 -15.26 7.87
N LEU A 259 -35.03 -14.05 7.58
CA LEU A 259 -35.61 -13.23 6.53
C LEU A 259 -35.41 -13.88 5.16
N SER A 260 -36.42 -13.78 4.31
CA SER A 260 -36.31 -14.18 2.91
C SER A 260 -35.38 -13.23 2.15
N LYS A 261 -34.95 -13.61 0.94
CA LYS A 261 -34.11 -12.74 0.10
C LYS A 261 -34.83 -11.43 -0.24
N SER A 262 -36.12 -11.47 -0.57
CA SER A 262 -36.92 -10.27 -0.89
C SER A 262 -37.05 -9.34 0.31
N ASP A 263 -37.18 -9.89 1.52
CA ASP A 263 -37.26 -9.07 2.73
C ASP A 263 -35.91 -8.40 3.04
N ILE A 264 -34.80 -9.11 2.83
CA ILE A 264 -33.45 -8.54 2.98
C ILE A 264 -33.24 -7.39 1.99
N GLU A 265 -33.70 -7.53 0.74
CA GLU A 265 -33.60 -6.47 -0.27
C GLU A 265 -34.44 -5.25 0.12
N MET A 266 -35.66 -5.46 0.63
CA MET A 266 -36.53 -4.38 1.11
C MET A 266 -35.89 -3.63 2.28
N GLU A 267 -35.41 -4.36 3.28
CA GLU A 267 -34.73 -3.75 4.43
C GLU A 267 -33.44 -3.06 4.03
N THR A 268 -32.68 -3.61 3.07
CA THR A 268 -31.49 -2.96 2.52
C THR A 268 -31.83 -1.60 1.93
N LYS A 269 -32.88 -1.51 1.10
CA LYS A 269 -33.34 -0.22 0.55
C LYS A 269 -33.72 0.76 1.67
N ARG A 270 -34.43 0.29 2.70
CA ARG A 270 -34.85 1.09 3.85
C ARG A 270 -33.65 1.67 4.63
N TYR A 271 -32.66 0.84 4.96
CA TYR A 271 -31.45 1.30 5.66
C TYR A 271 -30.61 2.26 4.82
N LEU A 272 -30.46 2.00 3.52
CA LEU A 272 -29.74 2.90 2.62
C LEU A 272 -30.42 4.27 2.54
N GLU A 273 -31.75 4.31 2.47
CA GLU A 273 -32.50 5.56 2.42
C GLU A 273 -32.27 6.40 3.68
N VAL A 274 -32.36 5.76 4.85
CA VAL A 274 -32.11 6.46 6.11
C VAL A 274 -30.65 6.92 6.23
N ALA A 275 -29.69 6.14 5.72
CA ALA A 275 -28.29 6.55 5.70
C ALA A 275 -28.03 7.73 4.74
N ARG A 276 -28.72 7.80 3.59
CA ARG A 276 -28.67 8.97 2.68
C ARG A 276 -29.23 10.23 3.35
N GLN A 277 -30.17 10.09 4.27
CA GLN A 277 -30.71 11.17 5.09
C GLN A 277 -29.77 11.57 6.26
N GLY A 278 -28.52 11.11 6.26
CA GLY A 278 -27.50 11.51 7.23
C GLY A 278 -27.36 10.59 8.45
N ALA A 279 -28.02 9.43 8.46
CA ALA A 279 -27.80 8.44 9.53
C ALA A 279 -26.50 7.66 9.32
N VAL A 280 -25.82 7.34 10.41
CA VAL A 280 -24.67 6.41 10.42
C VAL A 280 -25.17 5.01 10.76
N LEU A 281 -24.86 4.04 9.89
CA LEU A 281 -25.23 2.64 10.11
C LEU A 281 -24.17 1.92 10.94
N ILE A 282 -24.59 1.21 12.00
CA ILE A 282 -23.71 0.49 12.91
C ILE A 282 -24.03 -0.99 12.88
N SER A 283 -23.05 -1.86 12.69
CA SER A 283 -23.29 -3.31 12.75
C SER A 283 -22.01 -4.11 12.96
N PRO A 284 -22.08 -5.27 13.63
CA PRO A 284 -21.03 -6.27 13.54
C PRO A 284 -21.07 -7.10 12.25
N ALA A 285 -22.09 -6.90 11.40
CA ALA A 285 -22.24 -7.59 10.11
C ALA A 285 -22.14 -9.12 10.23
N ILE A 286 -22.89 -9.71 11.17
CA ILE A 286 -22.80 -11.14 11.50
C ILE A 286 -23.75 -11.94 10.60
N SER A 287 -25.02 -11.52 10.51
CA SER A 287 -26.04 -12.21 9.73
C SER A 287 -25.90 -11.93 8.22
N PRO A 288 -26.40 -12.82 7.33
CA PRO A 288 -26.40 -12.55 5.89
C PRO A 288 -27.13 -11.24 5.53
N GLY A 289 -28.22 -10.92 6.22
CA GLY A 289 -28.96 -9.68 6.02
C GLY A 289 -28.17 -8.44 6.44
N GLU A 290 -27.52 -8.48 7.61
CA GLU A 290 -26.64 -7.38 8.05
C GLU A 290 -25.47 -7.17 7.09
N LYS A 291 -24.84 -8.26 6.65
CA LYS A 291 -23.76 -8.20 5.65
C LYS A 291 -24.23 -7.56 4.34
N CYS A 292 -25.44 -7.91 3.87
CA CYS A 292 -26.03 -7.34 2.67
C CYS A 292 -26.20 -5.82 2.81
N VAL A 293 -26.83 -5.37 3.90
CA VAL A 293 -27.06 -3.94 4.18
C VAL A 293 -25.74 -3.18 4.31
N MET A 294 -24.83 -3.67 5.16
CA MET A 294 -23.55 -2.99 5.42
C MET A 294 -22.66 -2.96 4.18
N ARG A 295 -22.65 -4.02 3.36
CA ARG A 295 -21.91 -4.02 2.09
C ARG A 295 -22.53 -3.05 1.08
N ALA A 296 -23.85 -2.99 0.99
CA ALA A 296 -24.54 -2.05 0.12
C ALA A 296 -24.26 -0.59 0.53
N ALA A 297 -24.29 -0.29 1.83
CA ALA A 297 -23.98 1.03 2.36
C ALA A 297 -22.52 1.41 2.11
N PHE A 298 -21.59 0.48 2.37
CA PHE A 298 -20.16 0.65 2.11
C PHE A 298 -19.89 0.94 0.62
N ASN A 299 -20.47 0.16 -0.29
CA ASN A 299 -20.31 0.35 -1.73
C ASN A 299 -20.92 1.67 -2.23
N ALA A 300 -22.00 2.12 -1.60
CA ALA A 300 -22.62 3.42 -1.88
C ALA A 300 -21.84 4.60 -1.27
N GLY A 301 -20.77 4.35 -0.52
CA GLY A 301 -20.00 5.38 0.16
C GLY A 301 -20.76 6.05 1.30
N LEU A 302 -21.71 5.35 1.92
CA LEU A 302 -22.49 5.87 3.05
C LEU A 302 -21.74 5.68 4.37
N PRO A 303 -21.95 6.55 5.38
CA PRO A 303 -21.30 6.45 6.68
C PRO A 303 -21.62 5.14 7.42
N THR A 304 -20.58 4.38 7.77
CA THR A 304 -20.70 3.09 8.45
C THR A 304 -19.73 2.94 9.62
N ILE A 305 -20.21 2.34 10.71
CA ILE A 305 -19.39 1.86 11.83
C ILE A 305 -19.49 0.33 11.85
N VAL A 306 -18.36 -0.35 11.75
CA VAL A 306 -18.29 -1.82 11.78
C VAL A 306 -17.63 -2.28 13.07
N LEU A 307 -18.31 -3.17 13.79
CA LEU A 307 -17.75 -3.82 14.98
C LEU A 307 -17.06 -5.13 14.60
N LEU A 308 -15.81 -5.26 15.01
CA LEU A 308 -14.94 -6.40 14.68
C LEU A 308 -14.57 -7.17 15.94
N GLU A 309 -14.50 -8.49 15.80
CA GLU A 309 -14.09 -9.37 16.89
C GLU A 309 -12.59 -9.31 17.18
N ASN A 310 -11.77 -9.19 16.15
CA ASN A 310 -10.33 -9.09 16.35
C ASN A 310 -9.90 -7.61 16.49
N GLY A 311 -9.05 -7.35 17.49
CA GLY A 311 -8.51 -6.03 17.76
C GLY A 311 -7.44 -5.55 16.78
N PHE A 312 -6.88 -4.39 17.07
CA PHE A 312 -5.85 -3.72 16.28
C PHE A 312 -4.49 -3.76 16.97
N THR A 313 -3.42 -3.76 16.18
CA THR A 313 -2.05 -3.53 16.64
C THR A 313 -1.60 -2.12 16.26
N PRO A 314 -0.51 -1.59 16.87
CA PRO A 314 0.05 -0.29 16.46
C PRO A 314 0.45 -0.21 14.97
N LEU A 315 0.64 -1.37 14.32
CA LEU A 315 1.00 -1.47 12.91
C LEU A 315 -0.19 -1.76 11.98
N SER A 316 -1.40 -1.92 12.53
CA SER A 316 -2.61 -2.16 11.75
C SER A 316 -2.89 -1.02 10.79
N LYS A 317 -3.28 -1.36 9.56
CA LYS A 317 -3.63 -0.40 8.50
C LYS A 317 -4.87 -0.91 7.78
N PRO A 318 -5.74 -0.01 7.27
CA PRO A 318 -6.83 -0.44 6.43
C PRO A 318 -6.28 -0.88 5.06
N HIS A 319 -6.83 -1.95 4.51
CA HIS A 319 -6.39 -2.54 3.25
C HIS A 319 -7.49 -2.50 2.19
N GLY A 320 -7.10 -2.52 0.90
CA GLY A 320 -8.06 -2.53 -0.21
C GLY A 320 -9.07 -1.38 -0.13
N GLU A 321 -10.35 -1.70 -0.32
CA GLU A 321 -11.46 -0.73 -0.29
C GLU A 321 -11.59 0.01 1.05
N GLN A 322 -11.24 -0.63 2.17
CA GLN A 322 -11.32 -0.01 3.50
C GLN A 322 -10.40 1.20 3.61
N PHE A 323 -9.24 1.18 2.95
CA PHE A 323 -8.33 2.33 2.93
C PHE A 323 -9.03 3.57 2.37
N TYR A 324 -9.72 3.43 1.24
CA TYR A 324 -10.41 4.53 0.59
C TYR A 324 -11.62 5.00 1.39
N ALA A 325 -12.37 4.07 1.98
CA ALA A 325 -13.52 4.42 2.83
C ALA A 325 -13.09 5.16 4.09
N CYS A 326 -12.02 4.73 4.77
CA CYS A 326 -11.45 5.46 5.91
C CYS A 326 -10.90 6.83 5.48
N ALA A 327 -10.15 6.88 4.37
CA ALA A 327 -9.58 8.13 3.86
C ALA A 327 -10.65 9.16 3.47
N LYS A 328 -11.79 8.71 2.91
CA LYS A 328 -12.97 9.55 2.61
C LYS A 328 -13.79 9.92 3.86
N GLY A 329 -13.51 9.28 5.00
CA GLY A 329 -14.23 9.51 6.25
C GLY A 329 -15.55 8.75 6.38
N HIS A 330 -15.83 7.77 5.52
CA HIS A 330 -17.10 7.04 5.49
C HIS A 330 -17.10 5.77 6.36
N LEU A 331 -15.94 5.34 6.86
CA LEU A 331 -15.79 4.11 7.63
C LEU A 331 -15.10 4.36 8.95
N LEU A 332 -15.64 3.75 9.99
CA LEU A 332 -14.99 3.52 11.28
C LEU A 332 -15.07 2.03 11.61
N MET A 333 -13.95 1.42 11.94
CA MET A 333 -13.89 0.05 12.44
C MET A 333 -13.50 0.08 13.91
N LEU A 334 -14.29 -0.57 14.76
CA LEU A 334 -14.04 -0.68 16.20
C LEU A 334 -13.96 -2.13 16.60
N SER A 335 -13.12 -2.43 17.59
CA SER A 335 -13.09 -3.73 18.25
C SER A 335 -13.02 -3.52 19.76
N PRO A 336 -13.88 -4.18 20.54
CA PRO A 336 -13.83 -4.13 22.00
C PRO A 336 -12.75 -5.05 22.60
N TRP A 337 -12.08 -5.87 21.77
CA TRP A 337 -11.15 -6.90 22.22
C TRP A 337 -9.73 -6.65 21.72
N LYS A 338 -8.76 -7.34 22.36
CA LYS A 338 -7.36 -7.25 21.99
C LYS A 338 -7.08 -8.02 20.71
N HIS A 339 -6.06 -7.57 19.96
CA HIS A 339 -5.61 -8.27 18.78
C HIS A 339 -5.08 -9.67 19.10
N HIS A 340 -5.46 -10.65 18.29
CA HIS A 340 -4.86 -11.99 18.29
C HIS A 340 -4.54 -12.47 16.87
N ASN A 341 -3.51 -13.31 16.77
CA ASN A 341 -3.06 -13.89 15.49
C ASN A 341 -3.81 -15.17 15.10
N GLU A 342 -4.49 -15.80 16.07
CA GLU A 342 -5.19 -17.08 15.86
C GLU A 342 -6.47 -16.89 15.04
N LYS A 343 -6.75 -17.80 14.12
CA LYS A 343 -8.06 -17.87 13.45
C LYS A 343 -9.07 -18.49 14.42
N LYS A 344 -9.78 -17.65 15.17
CA LYS A 344 -10.86 -18.08 16.05
C LYS A 344 -12.21 -17.92 15.37
N THR A 345 -13.08 -18.90 15.56
CA THR A 345 -14.49 -18.76 15.20
C THR A 345 -15.18 -17.95 16.29
N ILE A 346 -15.81 -16.84 15.92
CA ILE A 346 -16.59 -16.03 16.86
C ILE A 346 -17.72 -16.87 17.46
N THR A 347 -17.82 -16.85 18.78
CA THR A 347 -18.86 -17.59 19.52
C THR A 347 -20.22 -16.89 19.40
N ALA A 348 -21.32 -17.65 19.63
CA ALA A 348 -22.67 -17.08 19.65
C ALA A 348 -22.83 -16.00 20.74
N GLN A 349 -22.15 -16.17 21.88
CA GLN A 349 -22.13 -15.19 22.96
C GLN A 349 -21.44 -13.89 22.51
N GLN A 350 -20.23 -13.97 21.94
CA GLN A 350 -19.54 -12.80 21.40
C GLN A 350 -20.36 -12.09 20.30
N CYS A 351 -21.09 -12.85 19.48
CA CYS A 351 -22.00 -12.28 18.49
C CYS A 351 -23.14 -11.47 19.14
N MET A 352 -23.70 -11.97 20.24
CA MET A 352 -24.73 -11.24 21.01
C MET A 352 -24.13 -9.99 21.67
N GLU A 353 -22.95 -10.09 22.27
CA GLU A 353 -22.24 -8.97 22.88
C GLU A 353 -21.98 -7.84 21.86
N LEU A 354 -21.48 -8.16 20.67
CA LEU A 354 -21.27 -7.16 19.61
C LEU A 354 -22.59 -6.51 19.16
N ASN A 355 -23.69 -7.26 19.10
CA ASN A 355 -25.00 -6.70 18.75
C ASN A 355 -25.51 -5.72 19.82
N LEU A 356 -25.30 -6.04 21.10
CA LEU A 356 -25.62 -5.13 22.21
C LEU A 356 -24.77 -3.87 22.15
N MET A 357 -23.47 -4.01 21.92
CA MET A 357 -22.55 -2.87 21.74
C MET A 357 -22.97 -1.98 20.56
N ALA A 358 -23.41 -2.55 19.43
CA ALA A 358 -23.91 -1.76 18.30
C ALA A 358 -25.15 -0.94 18.67
N LEU A 359 -26.06 -1.49 19.48
CA LEU A 359 -27.23 -0.78 19.99
C LEU A 359 -26.83 0.32 20.99
N ASP A 360 -25.89 0.04 21.88
CA ASP A 360 -25.37 1.03 22.84
C ASP A 360 -24.71 2.21 22.14
N LEU A 361 -23.95 1.95 21.07
CA LEU A 361 -23.35 3.00 20.23
C LEU A 361 -24.38 3.85 19.48
N CYS A 362 -25.64 3.45 19.41
CA CYS A 362 -26.71 4.29 18.85
C CYS A 362 -27.33 5.24 19.87
N LYS A 363 -27.13 4.97 21.17
CA LYS A 363 -27.61 5.86 22.23
C LYS A 363 -26.79 7.15 22.17
N ASN A 364 -27.45 8.29 22.25
CA ASN A 364 -26.78 9.57 22.31
C ASN A 364 -26.03 9.65 23.65
N ASN A 365 -24.71 9.72 23.57
CA ASN A 365 -23.93 10.25 24.69
C ASN A 365 -24.19 11.75 24.62
N GLY A 366 -25.07 12.22 25.49
CA GLY A 366 -25.38 13.65 25.62
C GLY A 366 -24.14 14.49 25.84
#